data_AF-A0A7R9ZZQ0-F1
#
_entry.id   AF-A0A7R9ZZQ0-F1
#
_cell.length_a   1.000
_cell.length_b   1.000
_cell.length_c   1.000
_cell.angle_alpha   90.00
_cell.angle_beta   90.00
_cell.angle_gamma   90.00
#
_symmetry.space_group_name_H-M   'P 1'
#
loop_
_entity.id
_entity.type
_entity.pdbx_description
1 polymer ?
#
loop_
_entity_poly.entity_id
_entity_poly.type
_entity_poly.pdbx_seq_one_letter_code
_entity_poly.pdbx_strand_id
1 'polypeptide(L)'
;ALQYLDLHGNQLTRLPEGVGQLVALQKLDLQENQLTSLPESVGQLVALRNLGLHKNRLTSLPESIGQLAGLQELHLRGNQLTNLPEGIGQLTALQRLHLAGNQLTSMPESLGRHEGRLAHLHPESWFEVHVNVMLNRLLQLQRQMVSSFEHLRCSRRIQHATDTHMDV
;
A
#
# COMPACT_ATOMS: atom_id res chain seq x y z
N ALA A 1 -16.66 25.36 9.11
CA ALA A 1 -16.08 24.43 8.13
C ALA A 1 -15.73 23.13 8.86
N LEU A 2 -16.00 21.96 8.26
CA LEU A 2 -15.74 20.66 8.91
C LEU A 2 -14.22 20.43 8.99
N GLN A 3 -13.72 20.12 10.18
CA GLN A 3 -12.29 19.89 10.44
C GLN A 3 -11.95 18.43 10.77
N TYR A 4 -12.92 17.69 11.30
CA TYR A 4 -12.77 16.31 11.72
C TYR A 4 -13.94 15.51 11.16
N LEU A 5 -13.63 14.42 10.45
CA LEU A 5 -14.62 13.47 9.95
C LEU A 5 -14.20 12.07 10.41
N ASP A 6 -15.03 11.47 11.25
CA ASP A 6 -14.85 10.13 11.76
C ASP A 6 -15.90 9.19 11.16
N LEU A 7 -15.43 8.21 10.41
CA LEU A 7 -16.19 7.14 9.78
C LEU A 7 -15.61 5.77 10.16
N HIS A 8 -14.87 5.69 11.27
CA HIS A 8 -14.26 4.47 11.79
C HIS A 8 -15.30 3.35 11.98
N GLY A 9 -14.93 2.10 11.68
CA GLY A 9 -15.70 0.92 12.07
C GLY A 9 -17.02 0.76 11.33
N ASN A 10 -17.06 1.19 10.06
CA ASN A 10 -18.23 1.10 9.19
C ASN A 10 -18.04 0.01 8.11
N GLN A 11 -19.00 -0.09 7.20
CA GLN A 11 -18.97 -1.03 6.07
C GLN A 11 -18.77 -0.32 4.73
N LEU A 12 -18.06 0.83 4.74
CA LEU A 12 -17.85 1.61 3.52
C LEU A 12 -16.98 0.83 2.55
N THR A 13 -17.48 0.63 1.33
CA THR A 13 -16.75 0.00 0.23
C THR A 13 -16.09 1.01 -0.70
N ARG A 14 -16.59 2.25 -0.70
CA ARG A 14 -16.05 3.38 -1.46
C ARG A 14 -16.26 4.69 -0.73
N LEU A 15 -15.43 5.67 -1.08
CA LEU A 15 -15.65 7.09 -0.77
C LEU A 15 -16.16 7.83 -2.01
N PRO A 16 -17.10 8.78 -1.86
CA PRO A 16 -17.55 9.61 -2.96
C PRO A 16 -16.51 10.69 -3.31
N GLU A 17 -16.48 11.12 -4.57
CA GLU A 17 -15.64 12.24 -5.04
C GLU A 17 -15.93 13.57 -4.30
N GLY A 18 -17.12 13.71 -3.72
CA GLY A 18 -17.49 14.88 -2.91
C GLY A 18 -16.62 15.07 -1.66
N VAL A 19 -15.87 14.05 -1.22
CA VAL A 19 -14.97 14.17 -0.06
C VAL A 19 -13.93 15.27 -0.25
N GLY A 20 -13.43 15.50 -1.47
CA GLY A 20 -12.43 16.54 -1.76
C GLY A 20 -12.92 17.97 -1.53
N GLN A 21 -14.23 18.19 -1.45
CA GLN A 21 -14.81 19.50 -1.15
C GLN A 21 -14.60 19.93 0.31
N LEU A 22 -14.22 19.00 1.19
CA LEU A 22 -13.94 19.25 2.60
C LEU A 22 -12.54 19.86 2.78
N VAL A 23 -12.23 20.95 2.07
CA VAL A 23 -10.88 21.55 2.00
C VAL A 23 -10.31 22.02 3.35
N ALA A 24 -11.16 22.22 4.36
CA ALA A 24 -10.76 22.58 5.72
C ALA A 24 -10.53 21.37 6.65
N LEU A 25 -10.70 20.14 6.14
CA LEU A 25 -10.58 18.92 6.91
C LEU A 25 -9.13 18.69 7.31
N GLN A 26 -8.91 18.49 8.60
CA GLN A 26 -7.60 18.26 9.22
C GLN A 26 -7.41 16.79 9.58
N LYS A 27 -8.50 16.09 9.94
CA LYS A 27 -8.46 14.65 10.24
C LYS A 27 -9.60 13.93 9.52
N LEU A 28 -9.23 12.84 8.85
CA LEU A 28 -10.15 11.91 8.22
C LEU A 28 -9.87 10.50 8.75
N ASP A 29 -10.81 9.94 9.49
CA ASP A 29 -10.72 8.59 10.04
C ASP A 29 -11.65 7.64 9.28
N LEU A 30 -11.07 6.71 8.54
CA LEU A 30 -11.76 5.69 7.72
C LEU A 30 -11.29 4.29 8.11
N GLN A 31 -10.71 4.15 9.29
CA GLN A 31 -10.18 2.88 9.75
C GLN A 31 -11.30 1.84 9.90
N GLU A 32 -10.95 0.56 9.78
CA GLU A 32 -11.88 -0.56 9.95
C GLU A 32 -13.10 -0.47 9.04
N ASN A 33 -12.85 -0.32 7.73
CA ASN A 33 -13.86 -0.30 6.68
C ASN A 33 -13.54 -1.37 5.60
N GLN A 34 -14.20 -1.30 4.45
CA GLN A 34 -14.03 -2.24 3.34
C GLN A 34 -13.59 -1.52 2.05
N LEU A 35 -12.92 -0.37 2.16
CA LEU A 35 -12.51 0.45 1.03
C LEU A 35 -11.51 -0.31 0.15
N THR A 36 -11.78 -0.38 -1.15
CA THR A 36 -10.87 -0.99 -2.14
C THR A 36 -9.98 0.04 -2.84
N SER A 37 -10.42 1.29 -2.87
CA SER A 37 -9.68 2.44 -3.42
C SER A 37 -10.11 3.73 -2.74
N LEU A 38 -9.34 4.80 -2.99
CA LEU A 38 -9.71 6.18 -2.66
C LEU A 38 -9.95 6.97 -3.95
N PRO A 39 -10.87 7.95 -3.95
CA PRO A 39 -11.04 8.85 -5.08
C PRO A 39 -9.85 9.80 -5.23
N GLU A 40 -9.61 10.27 -6.45
CA GLU A 40 -8.53 11.25 -6.75
C GLU A 40 -8.77 12.60 -6.06
N SER A 41 -10.03 12.94 -5.76
CA SER A 41 -10.38 14.13 -4.99
C SER A 41 -9.81 14.15 -3.56
N VAL A 42 -9.31 13.02 -3.02
CA VAL A 42 -8.61 13.03 -1.72
C VAL A 42 -7.43 14.00 -1.72
N GLY A 43 -6.73 14.18 -2.85
CA GLY A 43 -5.63 15.15 -2.95
C GLY A 43 -6.03 16.61 -2.73
N GLN A 44 -7.33 16.93 -2.82
CA GLN A 44 -7.85 18.29 -2.58
C GLN A 44 -7.94 18.67 -1.10
N LEU A 45 -7.76 17.71 -0.19
CA LEU A 45 -7.79 17.91 1.26
C LEU A 45 -6.49 18.55 1.77
N VAL A 46 -6.13 19.73 1.24
CA VAL A 46 -4.83 20.39 1.47
C VAL A 46 -4.56 20.75 2.95
N ALA A 47 -5.60 20.83 3.79
CA ALA A 47 -5.46 21.06 5.23
C ALA A 47 -5.25 19.77 6.05
N LEU A 48 -5.32 18.59 5.42
CA LEU A 48 -5.31 17.30 6.09
C LEU A 48 -3.95 17.04 6.74
N ARG A 49 -3.98 16.67 8.02
CA ARG A 49 -2.82 16.33 8.85
C ARG A 49 -2.78 14.85 9.18
N ASN A 50 -3.95 14.23 9.36
CA ASN A 50 -4.08 12.84 9.78
C ASN A 50 -5.06 12.10 8.86
N LEU A 51 -4.59 11.04 8.23
CA LEU A 51 -5.40 10.15 7.39
C LEU A 51 -5.34 8.72 7.93
N GLY A 52 -6.47 8.26 8.48
CA GLY A 52 -6.64 6.92 9.03
C GLY A 52 -7.26 5.97 8.00
N LEU A 53 -6.52 4.95 7.55
CA LEU A 53 -6.97 3.95 6.57
C LEU A 53 -6.65 2.51 7.01
N HIS A 54 -6.29 2.32 8.28
CA HIS A 54 -6.01 1.03 8.88
C HIS A 54 -7.14 0.03 8.65
N LYS A 55 -6.81 -1.25 8.40
CA LYS A 55 -7.78 -2.35 8.19
C LYS A 55 -8.84 -1.99 7.14
N ASN A 56 -8.39 -1.81 5.91
CA ASN A 56 -9.25 -1.71 4.73
C ASN A 56 -8.83 -2.78 3.71
N ARG A 57 -9.29 -2.69 2.46
CA ARG A 57 -8.95 -3.60 1.36
C ARG A 57 -8.27 -2.86 0.22
N LEU A 58 -7.55 -1.76 0.51
CA LEU A 58 -6.93 -0.92 -0.50
C LEU A 58 -5.88 -1.70 -1.27
N THR A 59 -5.98 -1.72 -2.60
CA THR A 59 -4.99 -2.36 -3.49
C THR A 59 -3.98 -1.37 -4.05
N SER A 60 -4.34 -0.08 -4.08
CA SER A 60 -3.50 1.04 -4.49
C SER A 60 -3.94 2.33 -3.77
N LEU A 61 -3.10 3.36 -3.87
CA LEU A 61 -3.45 4.73 -3.53
C LEU A 61 -3.48 5.58 -4.80
N PRO A 62 -4.32 6.62 -4.87
CA PRO A 62 -4.32 7.55 -5.99
C PRO A 62 -3.02 8.37 -6.02
N GLU A 63 -2.57 8.78 -7.21
CA GLU A 63 -1.35 9.61 -7.36
C GLU A 63 -1.52 10.97 -6.67
N SER A 64 -2.75 11.50 -6.65
CA SER A 64 -3.09 12.73 -5.93
C SER A 64 -2.82 12.70 -4.42
N ILE A 65 -2.53 11.54 -3.81
CA ILE A 65 -2.11 11.48 -2.41
C ILE A 65 -0.90 12.39 -2.15
N GLY A 66 -0.01 12.57 -3.13
CA GLY A 66 1.16 13.46 -3.03
C GLY A 66 0.81 14.94 -2.86
N GLN A 67 -0.41 15.35 -3.19
CA GLN A 67 -0.88 16.73 -3.07
C GLN A 67 -1.17 17.13 -1.61
N LEU A 68 -1.23 16.16 -0.69
CA LEU A 68 -1.46 16.38 0.74
C LEU A 68 -0.21 16.90 1.45
N ALA A 69 0.31 18.05 1.01
CA ALA A 69 1.58 18.62 1.50
C ALA A 69 1.61 18.86 3.02
N GLY A 70 0.44 19.00 3.66
CA GLY A 70 0.31 19.16 5.11
C GLY A 70 0.25 17.86 5.92
N LEU A 71 0.16 16.69 5.28
CA LEU A 71 -0.07 15.41 5.94
C LEU A 71 1.11 15.01 6.82
N GLN A 72 0.82 14.69 8.08
CA GLN A 72 1.80 14.33 9.10
C GLN A 72 1.72 12.84 9.44
N GLU A 73 0.51 12.26 9.40
CA GLU A 73 0.29 10.87 9.73
C GLU A 73 -0.55 10.16 8.67
N LEU A 74 -0.01 9.06 8.16
CA LEU A 74 -0.69 8.18 7.21
C LEU A 74 -0.70 6.74 7.73
N HIS A 75 -1.89 6.27 8.10
CA HIS A 75 -2.09 4.92 8.65
C HIS A 75 -2.66 3.98 7.60
N LEU A 76 -1.84 3.09 7.04
CA LEU A 76 -2.23 2.15 5.96
C LEU A 76 -2.09 0.69 6.38
N ARG A 77 -1.80 0.41 7.65
CA ARG A 77 -1.59 -0.94 8.17
C ARG A 77 -2.79 -1.85 7.88
N GLY A 78 -2.55 -3.09 7.43
CA GLY A 78 -3.59 -4.09 7.19
C GLY A 78 -4.43 -3.77 5.95
N ASN A 79 -3.78 -3.51 4.82
CA ASN A 79 -4.39 -3.33 3.51
C ASN A 79 -3.81 -4.36 2.52
N GLN A 80 -4.07 -4.21 1.23
CA GLN A 80 -3.61 -5.11 0.17
C GLN A 80 -2.71 -4.38 -0.84
N LEU A 81 -2.01 -3.33 -0.40
CA LEU A 81 -1.15 -2.52 -1.26
C LEU A 81 0.02 -3.37 -1.75
N THR A 82 0.23 -3.37 -3.06
CA THR A 82 1.38 -4.03 -3.72
C THR A 82 2.49 -3.04 -4.06
N ASN A 83 2.13 -1.77 -4.22
CA ASN A 83 3.02 -0.64 -4.46
C ASN A 83 2.47 0.63 -3.80
N LEU A 84 3.31 1.65 -3.73
CA LEU A 84 2.91 3.02 -3.38
C LEU A 84 3.14 3.92 -4.61
N PRO A 85 2.27 4.91 -4.85
CA PRO A 85 2.45 5.87 -5.95
C PRO A 85 3.71 6.70 -5.74
N GLU A 86 4.33 7.17 -6.83
CA GLU A 86 5.52 8.04 -6.75
C GLU A 86 5.20 9.38 -6.07
N GLY A 87 3.95 9.84 -6.14
CA GLY A 87 3.47 10.99 -5.39
C GLY A 87 3.71 10.91 -3.88
N ILE A 88 3.90 9.73 -3.28
CA ILE A 88 4.14 9.60 -1.83
C ILE A 88 5.40 10.37 -1.36
N GLY A 89 6.41 10.50 -2.22
CA GLY A 89 7.60 11.29 -1.92
C GLY A 89 7.37 12.81 -1.92
N GLN A 90 6.18 13.29 -2.26
CA GLN A 90 5.81 14.71 -2.17
C GLN A 90 5.28 15.09 -0.78
N LEU A 91 5.02 14.11 0.10
CA LEU A 91 4.54 14.31 1.46
C LEU A 91 5.65 14.82 2.40
N THR A 92 6.13 16.03 2.16
CA THR A 92 7.29 16.62 2.85
C THR A 92 7.10 16.86 4.36
N ALA A 93 5.84 16.94 4.81
CA ALA A 93 5.46 17.10 6.22
C ALA A 93 5.18 15.76 6.94
N LEU A 94 5.24 14.63 6.24
CA LEU A 94 4.93 13.32 6.81
C LEU A 94 5.92 13.02 7.93
N GLN A 95 5.43 12.53 9.06
CA GLN A 95 6.21 12.15 10.23
C GLN A 95 6.06 10.67 10.52
N ARG A 96 4.86 10.13 10.31
CA ARG A 96 4.52 8.73 10.57
C ARG A 96 3.82 8.11 9.37
N LEU A 97 4.37 6.97 8.93
CA LEU A 97 3.84 6.15 7.84
C LEU A 97 3.77 4.70 8.31
N HIS A 98 2.56 4.17 8.45
CA HIS A 98 2.35 2.79 8.91
C HIS A 98 1.90 1.90 7.75
N LEU A 99 2.74 0.97 7.31
CA LEU A 99 2.50 0.14 6.13
C LEU A 99 2.41 -1.36 6.42
N ALA A 100 2.59 -1.79 7.67
CA ALA A 100 2.62 -3.21 7.98
C ALA A 100 1.35 -3.96 7.59
N GLY A 101 1.49 -5.25 7.28
CA GLY A 101 0.36 -6.06 6.82
C GLY A 101 -0.18 -5.59 5.46
N ASN A 102 0.69 -5.05 4.60
CA ASN A 102 0.48 -4.92 3.16
C ASN A 102 1.32 -5.95 2.40
N GLN A 103 1.22 -5.94 1.07
CA GLN A 103 1.91 -6.85 0.14
C GLN A 103 2.99 -6.11 -0.67
N LEU A 104 3.58 -5.05 -0.10
CA LEU A 104 4.60 -4.26 -0.75
C LEU A 104 5.86 -5.08 -0.99
N THR A 105 6.37 -5.07 -2.22
CA THR A 105 7.61 -5.78 -2.62
C THR A 105 8.77 -4.83 -2.89
N SER A 106 8.49 -3.53 -2.97
CA SER A 106 9.45 -2.45 -3.17
C SER A 106 8.91 -1.15 -2.59
N MET A 107 9.81 -0.20 -2.33
CA MET A 107 9.48 1.18 -2.00
C MET A 107 9.76 2.08 -3.21
N PRO A 108 8.97 3.14 -3.45
CA PRO A 108 9.24 4.09 -4.53
C PRO A 108 10.53 4.88 -4.25
N GLU A 109 11.28 5.21 -5.29
CA GLU A 109 12.57 5.90 -5.18
C GLU A 109 12.44 7.26 -4.50
N SER A 110 11.31 7.94 -4.76
CA SER A 110 10.96 9.22 -4.17
C SER A 110 10.89 9.18 -2.64
N LEU A 111 10.60 8.03 -2.04
CA LEU A 111 10.56 7.86 -0.59
C LEU A 111 11.93 7.56 0.03
N GLY A 112 12.85 6.94 -0.73
CA GLY A 112 14.25 6.72 -0.30
C GLY A 112 15.00 8.03 0.02
N ARG A 113 14.61 9.15 -0.62
CA ARG A 113 15.12 10.50 -0.27
C ARG A 113 14.65 10.99 1.10
N HIS A 114 13.48 10.56 1.57
CA HIS A 114 12.92 10.95 2.88
C HIS A 114 13.25 9.96 3.98
N GLU A 115 13.62 8.73 3.65
CA GLU A 115 14.06 7.72 4.59
C GLU A 115 15.14 8.27 5.53
N GLY A 116 16.14 8.99 5.01
CA GLY A 116 17.15 9.63 5.85
C GLY A 116 16.58 10.64 6.86
N ARG A 117 15.55 11.41 6.51
CA ARG A 117 14.92 12.40 7.42
C ARG A 117 13.99 11.74 8.44
N LEU A 118 13.24 10.72 8.01
CA LEU A 118 12.19 10.10 8.81
C LEU A 118 12.70 8.95 9.68
N ALA A 119 13.75 8.23 9.24
CA ALA A 119 14.41 7.20 10.04
C ALA A 119 15.02 7.75 11.31
N HIS A 120 15.50 9.01 11.30
CA HIS A 120 16.00 9.68 12.50
C HIS A 120 14.90 10.03 13.50
N LEU A 121 13.68 10.29 13.05
CA LEU A 121 12.57 10.70 13.91
C LEU A 121 11.86 9.49 14.53
N HIS A 122 11.66 8.43 13.75
CA HIS A 122 10.96 7.22 14.19
C HIS A 122 11.58 5.95 13.54
N PRO A 123 12.68 5.43 14.10
CA PRO A 123 13.40 4.27 13.54
C PRO A 123 12.52 3.03 13.42
N GLU A 124 11.65 2.82 14.41
CA GLU A 124 10.75 1.66 14.49
C GLU A 124 9.81 1.56 13.29
N SER A 125 9.28 2.71 12.82
CA SER A 125 8.39 2.76 11.67
C SER A 125 9.10 2.30 10.39
N TRP A 126 10.37 2.70 10.22
CA TRP A 126 11.15 2.33 9.03
C TRP A 126 11.69 0.93 9.09
N PHE A 127 12.07 0.46 10.28
CA PHE A 127 12.43 -0.94 10.47
C PHE A 127 11.27 -1.85 10.08
N GLU A 128 10.04 -1.53 10.50
CA GLU A 128 8.84 -2.28 10.15
C GLU A 128 8.58 -2.28 8.63
N VAL A 129 8.76 -1.13 7.96
CA VAL A 129 8.62 -1.02 6.49
C VAL A 129 9.64 -1.89 5.75
N HIS A 130 10.92 -1.79 6.11
CA HIS A 130 11.99 -2.58 5.49
C HIS A 130 11.79 -4.08 5.69
N VAL A 131 11.46 -4.48 6.91
CA VAL A 131 11.17 -5.89 7.24
C VAL A 131 9.97 -6.38 6.44
N ASN A 132 8.89 -5.59 6.33
CA ASN A 132 7.71 -5.97 5.54
C ASN A 132 8.05 -6.19 4.06
N VAL A 133 8.76 -5.23 3.44
CA VAL A 133 9.17 -5.32 2.03
C VAL A 133 10.10 -6.51 1.79
N MET A 134 11.08 -6.72 2.66
CA MET A 134 11.99 -7.87 2.58
C MET A 134 11.25 -9.19 2.71
N LEU A 135 10.37 -9.34 3.70
CA LEU A 135 9.58 -10.56 3.92
C LEU A 135 8.67 -10.85 2.73
N ASN A 136 7.96 -9.84 2.22
CA ASN A 136 7.08 -10.00 1.06
C ASN A 136 7.87 -10.40 -0.19
N ARG A 137 9.05 -9.81 -0.40
CA ARG A 137 9.94 -10.18 -1.52
C ARG A 137 10.44 -11.62 -1.39
N LEU A 138 10.84 -12.04 -0.18
CA LEU A 138 11.25 -13.42 0.08
C LEU A 138 10.10 -14.41 -0.16
N LEU A 139 8.89 -14.10 0.32
CA LEU A 139 7.70 -14.92 0.09
C LEU A 139 7.35 -15.01 -1.39
N GLN A 140 7.47 -13.91 -2.15
CA GLN A 140 7.23 -13.90 -3.59
C GLN A 140 8.25 -14.77 -4.33
N LEU A 141 9.54 -14.67 -3.98
CA LEU A 141 10.59 -15.50 -4.56
C LEU A 141 10.39 -16.99 -4.25
N GLN A 142 9.98 -17.32 -3.01
CA GLN A 142 9.63 -18.70 -2.66
C GLN A 142 8.48 -19.24 -3.53
N ARG A 143 7.42 -18.45 -3.76
CA ARG A 143 6.30 -18.85 -4.64
C ARG A 143 6.75 -19.06 -6.09
N GLN A 144 7.60 -18.18 -6.62
CA GLN A 144 8.14 -18.31 -7.98
C GLN A 144 9.00 -19.57 -8.14
N MET A 145 9.84 -19.89 -7.15
CA MET A 145 10.65 -21.11 -7.17
C MET A 145 9.76 -22.36 -7.17
N VAL A 146 8.76 -22.42 -6.28
CA VAL A 146 7.81 -23.56 -6.24
C VAL A 146 7.10 -23.73 -7.58
N SER A 147 6.56 -22.65 -8.15
CA SER A 147 5.90 -22.68 -9.46
C SER A 147 6.84 -23.17 -10.58
N SER A 148 8.10 -22.74 -10.56
CA SER A 148 9.12 -23.16 -11.53
C SER A 148 9.41 -24.67 -11.43
N PHE A 149 9.49 -25.21 -10.21
CA PHE A 149 9.66 -26.64 -9.99
C PHE A 149 8.44 -27.46 -10.43
N GLU A 150 7.21 -26.97 -10.22
CA GLU A 150 6.00 -27.61 -10.72
C GLU A 150 5.95 -27.62 -12.26
N HIS A 151 6.30 -26.51 -12.90
CA HIS A 151 6.42 -26.45 -14.37
C HIS A 151 7.46 -27.44 -14.90
N LEU A 152 8.63 -27.54 -14.27
CA LEU A 152 9.67 -28.52 -14.64
C LEU A 152 9.19 -29.97 -14.47
N ARG A 153 8.48 -30.29 -13.40
CA ARG A 153 7.88 -31.62 -13.20
C ARG A 153 6.82 -31.94 -14.25
N CYS A 154 6.00 -30.97 -14.62
CA CYS A 154 4.98 -31.11 -15.65
C CYS A 154 5.63 -31.35 -17.03
N SER A 155 6.65 -30.54 -17.38
CA SER A 155 7.39 -30.67 -18.64
C SER A 155 8.08 -32.04 -18.77
N ARG A 156 8.73 -32.54 -17.71
CA ARG A 156 9.35 -33.88 -17.74
C ARG A 156 8.33 -35.01 -17.88
N ARG A 157 7.15 -34.87 -17.27
CA ARG A 157 6.06 -35.85 -17.42
C ARG A 157 5.51 -35.90 -18.84
N ILE A 158 5.34 -34.74 -19.48
CA ILE A 158 4.90 -34.64 -20.89
C ILE A 158 5.94 -35.29 -21.81
N GLN A 159 7.22 -35.03 -21.60
CA GLN A 159 8.31 -35.58 -22.41
C GLN A 159 8.40 -37.12 -22.30
N HIS A 160 8.25 -37.68 -21.09
CA HIS A 160 8.14 -39.13 -20.91
C HIS A 160 6.89 -39.74 -21.57
N ALA A 161 5.77 -39.03 -21.60
CA ALA A 161 4.55 -39.50 -22.24
C ALA A 161 4.65 -39.48 -23.78
N THR A 162 5.39 -38.54 -24.37
CA THR A 162 5.64 -38.51 -25.82
C THR A 162 6.63 -39.58 -26.26
N ASP A 163 7.67 -39.85 -25.46
CA ASP A 163 8.67 -40.87 -25.79
C ASP A 163 8.07 -42.29 -25.75
N THR A 164 7.16 -42.56 -24.80
CA THR A 164 6.46 -43.86 -24.69
C THR A 164 5.38 -44.09 -25.76
N HIS A 165 4.99 -43.07 -26.53
CA HIS A 165 4.00 -43.18 -27.61
C HIS A 165 4.62 -43.30 -29.01
N MET A 166 5.94 -43.15 -29.16
CA MET A 166 6.65 -43.34 -30.44
C MET A 166 7.30 -44.72 -30.61
N ASP A 167 7.22 -45.60 -29.60
CA ASP A 167 7.79 -46.95 -29.61
C ASP A 167 6.77 -48.08 -29.96
N VAL A 168 5.74 -47.79 -30.78
CA VAL A 168 4.74 -48.79 -31.24
C VAL A 168 4.66 -48.87 -32.76
#